data_AF-A0A5Z0Y1Y1-F1
#
_entry.id   AF-A0A5Z0Y1Y1-F1
#
_cell.length_a   1.000
_cell.length_b   1.000
_cell.length_c   1.000
_cell.angle_alpha   90.00
_cell.angle_beta   90.00
_cell.angle_gamma   90.00
#
_symmetry.space_group_name_H-M   'P 1'
#
loop_
_entity.id
_entity.type
_entity.pdbx_description
1 polymer ?
#
loop_
_entity_poly.entity_id
_entity_poly.type
_entity_poly.pdbx_seq_one_letter_code
_entity_poly.pdbx_strand_id
1 'polypeptide(L)'
;QKLVDVKPAENFYPKISTQECDSNCLLELLEARLYLSFLSEFVDQHDQFLSNIYAKLLNSITDFDKNLQKITSVKLAIIIPEKTIKSYSNTIINSSIAYLLSQRAEIKVKVFLTGTEDNDKIRSTLEQVQAQGYQYAIAALTLKGVNQLKDYSGDMKIFIPTLHKNNVSFSNLNKNIIFGSIDYDAQVLALLNKANSDIAAFSDGSMLSSNLNSRVLEQNANTRFYRVEGEKLDFYRLLRSQGSLNNASIFLNTPLIKTALISSQLRVYNIQPFVLLSTQINYNSTFLSLTQEGDRKNFILANSIDNHDDNLSYLNEIFNQSIDYNWIAYATSIGTDYFYTQFLNTKSDSLFDEKIQNSQILYKVRLMKGSKASFEELK
;
A
#
# COMPACT_ATOMS: atom_id res chain seq x y z
N GLN A 1 35.41 -22.73 40.23
CA GLN A 1 35.43 -22.50 38.77
C GLN A 1 35.50 -20.99 38.54
N LYS A 2 36.30 -20.49 37.57
CA LYS A 2 36.21 -19.08 37.16
C LYS A 2 34.95 -18.91 36.31
N LEU A 3 34.14 -17.91 36.61
CA LEU A 3 33.07 -17.46 35.72
C LEU A 3 33.73 -16.90 34.46
N VAL A 4 33.24 -17.33 33.29
CA VAL A 4 33.69 -16.80 32.01
C VAL A 4 33.01 -15.46 31.80
N ASP A 5 33.80 -14.41 31.61
CA ASP A 5 33.33 -13.05 31.37
C ASP A 5 32.85 -12.94 29.92
N VAL A 6 31.56 -13.24 29.70
CA VAL A 6 30.93 -13.17 28.38
C VAL A 6 30.55 -11.71 28.11
N LYS A 7 31.38 -11.02 27.32
CA LYS A 7 31.01 -9.72 26.75
C LYS A 7 29.71 -9.87 25.95
N PRO A 8 28.77 -8.90 26.02
CA PRO A 8 27.56 -8.92 25.20
C PRO A 8 27.94 -8.89 23.71
N ALA A 9 27.12 -9.52 22.87
CA ALA A 9 27.34 -9.53 21.43
C ALA A 9 27.26 -8.10 20.87
N GLU A 10 28.32 -7.67 20.20
CA GLU A 10 28.31 -6.44 19.39
C GLU A 10 27.48 -6.71 18.12
N ASN A 11 26.61 -5.76 17.74
CA ASN A 11 25.77 -5.88 16.55
C ASN A 11 26.67 -5.85 15.29
N PHE A 12 26.92 -7.04 14.73
CA PHE A 12 27.78 -7.21 13.57
C PHE A 12 26.99 -7.04 12.26
N TYR A 13 27.20 -5.92 11.58
CA TYR A 13 26.76 -5.73 10.20
C TYR A 13 27.85 -6.26 9.26
N PRO A 14 27.64 -7.40 8.56
CA PRO A 14 28.67 -7.98 7.73
C PRO A 14 28.98 -7.06 6.55
N LYS A 15 30.25 -6.63 6.42
CA LYS A 15 30.73 -5.91 5.25
C LYS A 15 30.70 -6.84 4.03
N ILE A 16 29.84 -6.54 3.05
CA ILE A 16 29.64 -7.36 1.85
C ILE A 16 30.55 -6.86 0.70
N SER A 17 30.98 -5.60 0.74
CA SER A 17 31.91 -5.03 -0.23
C SER A 17 33.37 -5.45 0.02
N THR A 18 34.09 -5.76 -1.05
CA THR A 18 35.55 -5.96 -1.04
C THR A 18 36.35 -4.68 -1.24
N GLN A 19 35.68 -3.55 -1.46
CA GLN A 19 36.30 -2.22 -1.58
C GLN A 19 36.15 -1.44 -0.26
N GLU A 20 37.05 -0.49 0.00
CA GLU A 20 36.94 0.41 1.15
C GLU A 20 36.09 1.63 0.77
N CYS A 21 35.04 1.88 1.56
CA CYS A 21 34.12 3.01 1.38
C CYS A 21 34.71 4.22 2.12
N ASP A 22 35.05 5.27 1.39
CA ASP A 22 35.54 6.54 1.96
C ASP A 22 34.38 7.43 2.45
N SER A 23 34.70 8.61 2.97
CA SER A 23 33.66 9.54 3.48
C SER A 23 32.66 9.99 2.40
N ASN A 24 33.08 10.07 1.13
CA ASN A 24 32.20 10.40 0.01
C ASN A 24 31.25 9.24 -0.30
N CYS A 25 31.77 8.01 -0.38
CA CYS A 25 30.98 6.79 -0.51
C CYS A 25 29.96 6.65 0.65
N LEU A 26 30.34 6.96 1.89
CA LEU A 26 29.42 6.96 3.03
C LEU A 26 28.33 8.03 2.91
N LEU A 27 28.65 9.22 2.40
CA LEU A 27 27.67 10.26 2.10
C LEU A 27 26.75 9.87 0.93
N GLU A 28 27.27 9.28 -0.15
CA GLU A 28 26.49 8.74 -1.26
C GLU A 28 25.52 7.64 -0.79
N LEU A 29 25.94 6.77 0.14
CA LEU A 29 25.06 5.78 0.76
C LEU A 29 23.93 6.44 1.58
N LEU A 30 24.19 7.57 2.26
CA LEU A 30 23.16 8.32 2.98
C LEU A 30 22.21 9.06 2.02
N GLU A 31 22.73 9.68 0.96
CA GLU A 31 21.94 10.36 -0.09
C GLU A 31 21.08 9.37 -0.88
N ALA A 32 21.62 8.20 -1.21
CA ALA A 32 20.91 7.06 -1.80
C ALA A 32 19.99 6.31 -0.81
N ARG A 33 19.96 6.73 0.46
CA ARG A 33 19.10 6.19 1.55
C ARG A 33 19.37 4.71 1.88
N LEU A 34 20.60 4.24 1.67
CA LEU A 34 21.05 2.87 1.91
C LEU A 34 21.58 2.69 3.34
N TYR A 35 20.77 2.98 4.35
CA TYR A 35 21.20 3.10 5.76
C TYR A 35 21.84 1.82 6.35
N LEU A 36 21.39 0.63 5.96
CA LEU A 36 22.00 -0.62 6.41
C LEU A 36 23.37 -0.85 5.77
N SER A 37 23.55 -0.43 4.51
CA SER A 37 24.86 -0.44 3.84
C SER A 37 25.81 0.59 4.45
N PHE A 38 25.30 1.78 4.80
CA PHE A 38 26.06 2.76 5.58
C PHE A 38 26.54 2.15 6.91
N LEU A 39 25.67 1.45 7.66
CA LEU A 39 26.05 0.79 8.93
C LEU A 39 27.04 -0.37 8.77
N SER A 40 27.06 -1.07 7.62
CA SER A 40 28.04 -2.14 7.34
C SER A 40 29.38 -1.66 6.79
N GLU A 41 29.38 -0.50 6.11
CA GLU A 41 30.57 0.08 5.49
C GLU A 41 31.25 1.14 6.38
N PHE A 42 30.54 1.66 7.40
CA PHE A 42 31.11 2.60 8.37
C PHE A 42 32.20 1.95 9.22
N VAL A 43 33.42 2.42 9.02
CA VAL A 43 34.58 2.23 9.90
C VAL A 43 34.80 3.54 10.64
N ASP A 44 35.25 3.51 11.90
CA ASP A 44 35.47 4.72 12.72
C ASP A 44 36.33 5.76 11.97
N GLN A 45 35.70 6.87 11.56
CA GLN A 45 36.35 7.99 10.86
C GLN A 45 36.43 9.20 11.79
N HIS A 46 37.47 10.00 11.61
CA HIS A 46 37.65 11.26 12.37
C HIS A 46 36.62 12.35 12.00
N ASP A 47 35.61 12.02 11.18
CA ASP A 47 34.48 12.88 10.86
C ASP A 47 33.39 12.80 11.95
N GLN A 48 33.27 13.87 12.72
CA GLN A 48 32.36 13.93 13.85
C GLN A 48 30.87 14.02 13.45
N PHE A 49 30.55 14.34 12.19
CA PHE A 49 29.18 14.34 11.68
C PHE A 49 28.73 12.91 11.31
N LEU A 50 29.54 12.18 10.54
CA LEU A 50 29.28 10.79 10.19
C LEU A 50 29.25 9.90 11.43
N SER A 51 30.17 10.08 12.39
CA SER A 51 30.17 9.34 13.66
C SER A 51 28.94 9.64 14.53
N ASN A 52 28.40 10.88 14.48
CA ASN A 52 27.14 11.21 15.15
C ASN A 52 25.91 10.60 14.45
N ILE A 53 25.91 10.50 13.11
CA ILE A 53 24.85 9.83 12.34
C ILE A 53 24.88 8.32 12.61
N TYR A 54 26.07 7.70 12.55
CA TYR A 54 26.28 6.31 12.91
C TYR A 54 25.80 6.04 14.34
N ALA A 55 26.21 6.83 15.33
CA ALA A 55 25.76 6.67 16.70
C ALA A 55 24.24 6.82 16.86
N LYS A 56 23.58 7.75 16.14
CA LYS A 56 22.12 7.89 16.17
C LYS A 56 21.39 6.71 15.54
N LEU A 57 21.82 6.26 14.36
CA LEU A 57 21.24 5.10 13.67
C LEU A 57 21.48 3.81 14.49
N LEU A 58 22.70 3.61 14.98
CA LEU A 58 23.06 2.47 15.81
C LEU A 58 22.30 2.48 17.14
N ASN A 59 22.15 3.62 17.83
CA ASN A 59 21.34 3.70 19.04
C ASN A 59 19.86 3.44 18.74
N SER A 60 19.31 3.99 17.65
CA SER A 60 17.93 3.69 17.23
C SER A 60 17.68 2.20 16.96
N ILE A 61 18.67 1.46 16.47
CA ILE A 61 18.56 0.02 16.19
C ILE A 61 18.93 -0.83 17.42
N THR A 62 19.90 -0.41 18.23
CA THR A 62 20.34 -1.16 19.42
C THR A 62 19.43 -0.96 20.63
N ASP A 63 18.75 0.19 20.75
CA ASP A 63 17.66 0.35 21.72
C ASP A 63 16.42 -0.45 21.29
N PHE A 64 16.15 -0.55 19.98
CA PHE A 64 15.14 -1.48 19.44
C PHE A 64 15.50 -2.94 19.79
N ASP A 65 16.71 -3.42 19.47
CA ASP A 65 17.17 -4.78 19.80
C ASP A 65 17.21 -5.07 21.31
N LYS A 66 17.70 -4.15 22.14
CA LYS A 66 17.79 -4.35 23.60
C LYS A 66 16.42 -4.41 24.26
N ASN A 67 15.45 -3.64 23.78
CA ASN A 67 14.07 -3.71 24.26
C ASN A 67 13.38 -5.01 23.76
N LEU A 68 13.58 -5.38 22.48
CA LEU A 68 13.13 -6.66 21.91
C LEU A 68 13.65 -7.91 22.64
N GLN A 69 14.86 -7.85 23.22
CA GLN A 69 15.43 -8.98 23.97
C GLN A 69 14.90 -9.12 25.41
N LYS A 70 14.25 -8.08 25.96
CA LYS A 70 13.73 -8.10 27.34
C LYS A 70 12.21 -8.31 27.41
N ILE A 71 11.47 -7.90 26.37
CA ILE A 71 10.00 -7.90 26.26
C ILE A 71 9.66 -8.06 24.75
N THR A 72 8.65 -8.79 24.24
CA THR A 72 7.55 -9.62 24.79
C THR A 72 7.67 -11.13 24.39
N SER A 73 6.69 -11.97 24.77
CA SER A 73 6.43 -13.31 24.17
C SER A 73 5.67 -13.26 22.83
N VAL A 74 5.36 -12.07 22.32
CA VAL A 74 4.35 -11.82 21.28
C VAL A 74 5.00 -11.72 19.90
N LYS A 75 4.36 -12.34 18.90
CA LYS A 75 4.95 -12.56 17.57
C LYS A 75 3.98 -12.22 16.44
N LEU A 76 4.45 -11.48 15.44
CA LEU A 76 3.73 -11.11 14.21
C LEU A 76 4.44 -11.70 12.98
N ALA A 77 3.69 -12.44 12.16
CA ALA A 77 4.18 -12.95 10.88
C ALA A 77 3.78 -12.01 9.73
N ILE A 78 4.63 -11.92 8.70
CA ILE A 78 4.31 -11.25 7.44
C ILE A 78 4.49 -12.28 6.31
N ILE A 79 3.40 -12.75 5.73
CA ILE A 79 3.37 -13.82 4.71
C ILE A 79 3.27 -13.20 3.32
N ILE A 80 4.29 -13.41 2.49
CA ILE A 80 4.46 -12.72 1.20
C ILE A 80 4.70 -13.74 0.07
N PRO A 81 3.84 -13.79 -0.96
CA PRO A 81 4.09 -14.52 -2.21
C PRO A 81 4.86 -13.64 -3.20
N GLU A 82 6.17 -13.46 -2.97
CA GLU A 82 6.96 -12.37 -3.55
C GLU A 82 7.05 -12.40 -5.09
N LYS A 83 6.99 -13.59 -5.70
CA LYS A 83 7.01 -13.77 -7.16
C LYS A 83 5.65 -13.49 -7.79
N THR A 84 4.56 -13.51 -7.01
CA THR A 84 3.21 -13.20 -7.46
C THR A 84 2.90 -11.71 -7.38
N ILE A 85 3.17 -11.07 -6.23
CA ILE A 85 2.76 -9.66 -6.01
C ILE A 85 3.86 -8.61 -6.29
N LYS A 86 5.11 -9.04 -6.53
CA LYS A 86 6.23 -8.19 -6.95
C LYS A 86 6.44 -6.99 -6.02
N SER A 87 6.27 -5.75 -6.52
CA SER A 87 6.52 -4.51 -5.77
C SER A 87 5.65 -4.34 -4.53
N TYR A 88 4.43 -4.90 -4.51
CA TYR A 88 3.57 -4.87 -3.32
C TYR A 88 4.17 -5.63 -2.13
N SER A 89 5.11 -6.56 -2.36
CA SER A 89 5.88 -7.24 -1.30
C SER A 89 6.57 -6.21 -0.40
N ASN A 90 7.34 -5.31 -1.01
CA ASN A 90 8.08 -4.27 -0.31
C ASN A 90 7.12 -3.23 0.30
N THR A 91 5.98 -2.96 -0.34
CA THR A 91 4.95 -2.10 0.25
C THR A 91 4.46 -2.65 1.58
N ILE A 92 4.09 -3.92 1.62
CA ILE A 92 3.45 -4.53 2.79
C ILE A 92 4.47 -4.79 3.91
N ILE A 93 5.69 -5.24 3.57
CA ILE A 93 6.77 -5.39 4.55
C ILE A 93 7.12 -4.04 5.19
N ASN A 94 7.38 -3.01 4.37
CA ASN A 94 7.88 -1.75 4.88
C ASN A 94 6.82 -0.96 5.65
N SER A 95 5.56 -0.92 5.20
CA SER A 95 4.47 -0.26 5.94
C SER A 95 4.16 -0.92 7.27
N SER A 96 4.28 -2.26 7.37
CA SER A 96 4.22 -2.98 8.65
C SER A 96 5.36 -2.55 9.58
N ILE A 97 6.59 -2.45 9.07
CA ILE A 97 7.77 -2.03 9.85
C ILE A 97 7.65 -0.54 10.26
N ALA A 98 7.24 0.34 9.35
CA ALA A 98 7.04 1.77 9.61
C ALA A 98 6.04 2.01 10.74
N TYR A 99 4.91 1.30 10.72
CA TYR A 99 3.94 1.33 11.80
C TYR A 99 4.55 0.91 13.15
N LEU A 100 5.24 -0.23 13.18
CA LEU A 100 5.82 -0.78 14.41
C LEU A 100 6.97 0.09 14.96
N LEU A 101 7.73 0.76 14.10
CA LEU A 101 8.71 1.76 14.49
C LEU A 101 8.03 3.02 15.06
N SER A 102 6.91 3.48 14.48
CA SER A 102 6.15 4.63 14.99
C SER A 102 5.66 4.36 16.43
N GLN A 103 5.06 3.19 16.65
CA GLN A 103 4.59 2.73 17.97
C GLN A 103 5.69 2.25 18.92
N ARG A 104 6.98 2.21 18.49
CA ARG A 104 8.10 1.64 19.25
C ARG A 104 7.81 0.21 19.76
N ALA A 105 7.21 -0.61 18.90
CA ALA A 105 6.60 -1.87 19.29
C ALA A 105 7.61 -2.97 19.67
N GLU A 106 7.57 -3.40 20.94
CA GLU A 106 8.38 -4.50 21.49
C GLU A 106 7.83 -5.89 21.11
N ILE A 107 7.74 -6.19 19.81
CA ILE A 107 7.23 -7.47 19.29
C ILE A 107 8.20 -8.13 18.32
N LYS A 108 8.19 -9.47 18.28
CA LYS A 108 9.00 -10.23 17.32
C LYS A 108 8.29 -10.33 15.97
N VAL A 109 8.84 -9.68 14.95
CA VAL A 109 8.36 -9.76 13.57
C VAL A 109 9.18 -10.77 12.76
N LYS A 110 8.54 -11.50 11.84
CA LYS A 110 9.24 -12.31 10.83
C LYS A 110 8.51 -12.34 9.50
N VAL A 111 9.25 -12.12 8.41
CA VAL A 111 8.76 -12.31 7.05
C VAL A 111 8.89 -13.79 6.65
N PHE A 112 7.85 -14.33 6.03
CA PHE A 112 7.76 -15.67 5.48
C PHE A 112 7.45 -15.57 3.98
N LEU A 113 8.43 -15.97 3.15
CA LEU A 113 8.31 -15.91 1.69
C LEU A 113 7.73 -17.23 1.18
N THR A 114 6.60 -17.18 0.48
CA THR A 114 5.96 -18.39 -0.11
C THR A 114 6.42 -18.64 -1.54
N GLY A 115 7.10 -17.69 -2.20
CA GLY A 115 7.34 -17.71 -3.64
C GLY A 115 6.08 -17.38 -4.43
N THR A 116 5.13 -18.30 -4.42
CA THR A 116 3.88 -18.23 -5.20
C THR A 116 2.70 -18.74 -4.38
N GLU A 117 1.50 -18.46 -4.86
CA GLU A 117 0.23 -18.78 -4.21
C GLU A 117 -0.33 -20.17 -4.55
N ASP A 118 0.53 -21.19 -4.60
CA ASP A 118 0.12 -22.57 -4.84
C ASP A 118 -0.30 -23.23 -3.51
N ASN A 119 -1.28 -24.14 -3.53
CA ASN A 119 -1.92 -24.66 -2.31
C ASN A 119 -0.91 -25.19 -1.28
N ASP A 120 0.00 -26.05 -1.73
CA ASP A 120 1.00 -26.68 -0.86
C ASP A 120 1.97 -25.66 -0.24
N LYS A 121 2.31 -24.58 -0.98
CA LYS A 121 3.21 -23.52 -0.49
C LYS A 121 2.54 -22.64 0.55
N ILE A 122 1.28 -22.27 0.31
CA ILE A 122 0.49 -21.52 1.31
C ILE A 122 0.30 -22.38 2.55
N ARG A 123 -0.13 -23.64 2.39
CA ARG A 123 -0.37 -24.56 3.51
C ARG A 123 0.88 -24.79 4.36
N SER A 124 1.99 -25.21 3.74
CA SER A 124 3.26 -25.44 4.45
C SER A 124 3.81 -24.17 5.11
N THR A 125 3.59 -22.99 4.52
CA THR A 125 3.95 -21.73 5.19
C THR A 125 3.07 -21.47 6.41
N LEU A 126 1.76 -21.64 6.32
CA LEU A 126 0.85 -21.48 7.47
C LEU A 126 1.20 -22.44 8.61
N GLU A 127 1.44 -23.71 8.29
CA GLU A 127 1.90 -24.74 9.23
C GLU A 127 3.24 -24.34 9.89
N GLN A 128 4.19 -23.86 9.10
CA GLN A 128 5.49 -23.37 9.59
C GLN A 128 5.35 -22.15 10.52
N VAL A 129 4.47 -21.20 10.18
CA VAL A 129 4.17 -19.99 10.96
C VAL A 129 3.54 -20.39 12.30
N GLN A 130 2.54 -21.27 12.29
CA GLN A 130 1.90 -21.79 13.50
C GLN A 130 2.87 -22.60 14.37
N ALA A 131 3.69 -23.47 13.78
CA ALA A 131 4.69 -24.27 14.50
C ALA A 131 5.78 -23.41 15.18
N GLN A 132 6.09 -22.22 14.63
CA GLN A 132 6.97 -21.25 15.28
C GLN A 132 6.25 -20.37 16.34
N GLY A 133 4.97 -20.62 16.58
CA GLY A 133 4.15 -19.97 17.61
C GLY A 133 3.69 -18.56 17.26
N TYR A 134 3.55 -18.23 15.98
CA TYR A 134 2.93 -16.97 15.54
C TYR A 134 1.41 -17.12 15.53
N GLN A 135 0.69 -16.22 16.20
CA GLN A 135 -0.77 -16.21 16.30
C GLN A 135 -1.44 -15.14 15.42
N TYR A 136 -0.65 -14.22 14.86
CA TYR A 136 -1.10 -13.09 14.06
C TYR A 136 -0.25 -13.01 12.80
N ALA A 137 -0.88 -12.81 11.64
CA ALA A 137 -0.20 -12.75 10.35
C ALA A 137 -0.79 -11.67 9.44
N ILE A 138 0.05 -10.76 8.93
CA ILE A 138 -0.29 -9.95 7.74
C ILE A 138 0.01 -10.83 6.51
N ALA A 139 -0.97 -11.10 5.65
CA ALA A 139 -0.85 -12.01 4.53
C ALA A 139 -1.20 -11.32 3.20
N ALA A 140 -0.20 -11.09 2.37
CA ALA A 140 -0.30 -10.34 1.12
C ALA A 140 -0.85 -11.16 -0.06
N LEU A 141 -2.00 -11.80 0.13
CA LEU A 141 -2.56 -12.76 -0.82
C LEU A 141 -3.48 -12.11 -1.86
N THR A 142 -3.32 -12.48 -3.12
CA THR A 142 -4.32 -12.23 -4.17
C THR A 142 -5.52 -13.17 -4.01
N LEU A 143 -6.54 -13.00 -4.85
CA LEU A 143 -7.70 -13.90 -4.89
C LEU A 143 -7.31 -15.37 -5.09
N LYS A 144 -6.23 -15.68 -5.83
CA LYS A 144 -5.74 -17.06 -5.97
C LYS A 144 -5.31 -17.60 -4.60
N GLY A 145 -4.50 -16.85 -3.85
CA GLY A 145 -4.02 -17.22 -2.52
C GLY A 145 -5.13 -17.34 -1.48
N VAL A 146 -6.06 -16.38 -1.44
CA VAL A 146 -7.20 -16.42 -0.50
C VAL A 146 -8.13 -17.60 -0.76
N ASN A 147 -8.31 -18.00 -2.02
CA ASN A 147 -9.06 -19.22 -2.35
C ASN A 147 -8.41 -20.51 -1.82
N GLN A 148 -7.11 -20.50 -1.49
CA GLN A 148 -6.45 -21.63 -0.81
C GLN A 148 -6.77 -21.67 0.70
N LEU A 149 -7.30 -20.59 1.28
CA LEU A 149 -7.72 -20.50 2.67
C LEU A 149 -9.19 -20.91 2.90
N LYS A 150 -9.91 -21.35 1.84
CA LYS A 150 -11.33 -21.72 1.92
C LYS A 150 -11.64 -22.70 3.04
N ASP A 151 -10.77 -23.69 3.23
CA ASP A 151 -10.92 -24.76 4.22
C ASP A 151 -10.01 -24.53 5.45
N TYR A 152 -9.49 -23.31 5.64
CA TYR A 152 -8.62 -22.97 6.78
C TYR A 152 -9.41 -22.91 8.09
N SER A 153 -9.18 -23.89 8.96
CA SER A 153 -9.85 -24.05 10.26
C SER A 153 -9.01 -23.63 11.48
N GLY A 154 -7.83 -23.02 11.27
CA GLY A 154 -6.92 -22.68 12.36
C GLY A 154 -7.25 -21.40 13.14
N ASP A 155 -6.62 -21.28 14.30
CA ASP A 155 -6.81 -20.18 15.26
C ASP A 155 -6.01 -18.91 14.95
N MET A 156 -5.07 -18.95 13.98
CA MET A 156 -4.24 -17.80 13.65
C MET A 156 -5.09 -16.71 13.00
N LYS A 157 -4.96 -15.47 13.47
CA LYS A 157 -5.61 -14.31 12.86
C LYS A 157 -4.80 -13.83 11.66
N ILE A 158 -5.46 -13.71 10.52
CA ILE A 158 -4.85 -13.41 9.24
C ILE A 158 -5.49 -12.14 8.68
N PHE A 159 -4.71 -11.07 8.54
CA PHE A 159 -5.15 -9.82 7.92
C PHE A 159 -4.66 -9.75 6.46
N ILE A 160 -5.55 -9.42 5.54
CA ILE A 160 -5.31 -9.46 4.09
C ILE A 160 -5.50 -8.05 3.51
N PRO A 161 -4.44 -7.21 3.42
CA PRO A 161 -4.54 -5.83 2.95
C PRO A 161 -4.93 -5.72 1.46
N THR A 162 -4.70 -6.79 0.71
CA THR A 162 -4.75 -6.87 -0.76
C THR A 162 -6.14 -7.16 -1.34
N LEU A 163 -7.12 -7.56 -0.53
CA LEU A 163 -8.47 -7.90 -0.99
C LEU A 163 -9.56 -7.32 -0.11
N HIS A 164 -10.71 -7.04 -0.72
CA HIS A 164 -11.95 -6.67 -0.07
C HIS A 164 -12.81 -7.93 0.05
N LYS A 165 -13.56 -8.10 1.15
CA LYS A 165 -14.32 -9.31 1.43
C LYS A 165 -15.30 -9.69 0.30
N ASN A 166 -15.94 -8.70 -0.33
CA ASN A 166 -16.90 -8.92 -1.42
C ASN A 166 -16.27 -9.51 -2.69
N ASN A 167 -14.94 -9.44 -2.85
CA ASN A 167 -14.23 -10.07 -3.96
C ASN A 167 -13.96 -11.57 -3.75
N VAL A 168 -14.40 -12.15 -2.62
CA VAL A 168 -14.19 -13.57 -2.27
C VAL A 168 -15.53 -14.33 -2.36
N SER A 169 -15.56 -15.42 -3.14
CA SER A 169 -16.82 -16.07 -3.53
C SER A 169 -17.29 -17.23 -2.65
N PHE A 170 -16.57 -17.59 -1.58
CA PHE A 170 -16.95 -18.71 -0.69
C PHE A 170 -17.63 -18.23 0.59
N SER A 171 -18.76 -18.86 0.92
CA SER A 171 -19.64 -18.46 2.03
C SER A 171 -19.08 -18.73 3.42
N ASN A 172 -18.27 -19.79 3.58
CA ASN A 172 -17.72 -20.23 4.87
C ASN A 172 -16.39 -19.53 5.20
N LEU A 173 -16.38 -18.20 5.20
CA LEU A 173 -15.21 -17.42 5.59
C LEU A 173 -14.94 -17.56 7.11
N ASN A 174 -13.76 -18.08 7.47
CA ASN A 174 -13.31 -18.14 8.85
C ASN A 174 -13.21 -16.73 9.44
N LYS A 175 -13.79 -16.51 10.63
CA LYS A 175 -13.80 -15.21 11.33
C LYS A 175 -12.40 -14.69 11.70
N ASN A 176 -11.39 -15.56 11.73
CA ASN A 176 -10.00 -15.19 11.94
C ASN A 176 -9.35 -14.56 10.70
N ILE A 177 -9.95 -14.66 9.52
CA ILE A 177 -9.52 -13.96 8.31
C ILE A 177 -10.21 -12.59 8.28
N ILE A 178 -9.43 -11.53 8.06
CA ILE A 178 -9.88 -10.14 8.01
C ILE A 178 -9.38 -9.50 6.70
N PHE A 179 -10.24 -8.75 6.03
CA PHE A 179 -9.97 -8.11 4.74
C PHE A 179 -9.74 -6.62 4.91
N GLY A 180 -8.70 -6.12 4.23
CA GLY A 180 -8.17 -4.77 4.40
C GLY A 180 -8.23 -3.88 3.17
N SER A 181 -8.55 -4.39 1.98
CA SER A 181 -8.63 -3.51 0.80
C SER A 181 -9.76 -2.50 0.90
N ILE A 182 -9.58 -1.36 0.24
CA ILE A 182 -10.61 -0.36 -0.03
C ILE A 182 -11.81 -0.95 -0.81
N ASP A 183 -12.98 -0.38 -0.58
CA ASP A 183 -14.24 -0.74 -1.24
C ASP A 183 -14.44 0.09 -2.52
N TYR A 184 -14.09 -0.50 -3.67
CA TYR A 184 -14.30 0.12 -4.98
C TYR A 184 -15.78 0.22 -5.38
N ASP A 185 -16.67 -0.61 -4.83
CA ASP A 185 -18.11 -0.56 -5.10
C ASP A 185 -18.69 0.71 -4.46
N ALA A 186 -18.32 0.99 -3.21
CA ALA A 186 -18.62 2.23 -2.52
C ALA A 186 -18.00 3.47 -3.20
N GLN A 187 -16.75 3.38 -3.69
CA GLN A 187 -16.11 4.47 -4.42
C GLN A 187 -16.83 4.78 -5.75
N VAL A 188 -17.20 3.76 -6.54
CA VAL A 188 -17.95 3.95 -7.79
C VAL A 188 -19.32 4.57 -7.51
N LEU A 189 -20.05 4.09 -6.49
CA LEU A 189 -21.34 4.66 -6.09
C LEU A 189 -21.23 6.14 -5.68
N ALA A 190 -20.21 6.50 -4.89
CA ALA A 190 -19.98 7.89 -4.50
C ALA A 190 -19.67 8.82 -5.68
N LEU A 191 -18.94 8.32 -6.68
CA LEU A 191 -18.65 9.04 -7.94
C LEU A 191 -19.88 9.17 -8.83
N LEU A 192 -20.71 8.13 -8.93
CA LEU A 192 -21.97 8.15 -9.68
C LEU A 192 -22.97 9.19 -9.13
N ASN A 193 -22.97 9.45 -7.82
CA ASN A 193 -23.75 10.53 -7.22
C ASN A 193 -23.29 11.96 -7.64
N LYS A 194 -22.16 12.07 -8.37
CA LYS A 194 -21.70 13.31 -9.03
C LYS A 194 -21.80 13.24 -10.56
N ALA A 195 -22.23 12.11 -11.12
CA ALA A 195 -22.46 11.92 -12.55
C ALA A 195 -23.86 12.40 -12.97
N ASN A 196 -24.02 12.60 -14.27
CA ASN A 196 -25.31 12.64 -14.94
C ASN A 196 -25.62 11.27 -15.59
N SER A 197 -26.73 11.16 -16.30
CA SER A 197 -27.16 9.91 -16.94
C SER A 197 -26.29 9.48 -18.14
N ASP A 198 -25.51 10.38 -18.72
CA ASP A 198 -24.70 10.11 -19.92
C ASP A 198 -23.28 9.69 -19.54
N ILE A 199 -23.07 8.39 -19.33
CA ILE A 199 -21.80 7.88 -18.78
C ILE A 199 -20.92 7.26 -19.87
N ALA A 200 -19.66 7.68 -19.87
CA ALA A 200 -18.57 7.06 -20.62
C ALA A 200 -17.50 6.53 -19.66
N ALA A 201 -16.85 5.43 -20.00
CA ALA A 201 -15.76 4.85 -19.21
C ALA A 201 -14.57 4.48 -20.09
N PHE A 202 -13.39 4.98 -19.74
CA PHE A 202 -12.14 4.67 -20.41
C PHE A 202 -11.45 3.47 -19.75
N SER A 203 -10.98 2.55 -20.59
CA SER A 203 -10.31 1.33 -20.17
C SER A 203 -8.93 1.19 -20.78
N ASP A 204 -7.98 0.64 -20.04
CA ASP A 204 -6.62 0.39 -20.53
C ASP A 204 -6.37 -1.08 -20.94
N GLY A 205 -7.40 -1.94 -20.84
CA GLY A 205 -7.32 -3.38 -21.08
C GLY A 205 -6.92 -4.22 -19.85
N SER A 206 -6.55 -3.61 -18.73
CA SER A 206 -6.13 -4.34 -17.53
C SER A 206 -7.30 -5.04 -16.81
N MET A 207 -6.96 -6.03 -15.97
CA MET A 207 -7.94 -6.71 -15.09
C MET A 207 -8.59 -5.72 -14.11
N LEU A 208 -7.83 -4.77 -13.57
CA LEU A 208 -8.35 -3.74 -12.65
C LEU A 208 -9.34 -2.83 -13.38
N SER A 209 -8.97 -2.31 -14.56
CA SER A 209 -9.86 -1.50 -15.39
C SER A 209 -11.15 -2.24 -15.77
N SER A 210 -11.02 -3.51 -16.19
CA SER A 210 -12.18 -4.35 -16.54
C SER A 210 -13.12 -4.53 -15.35
N ASN A 211 -12.58 -4.76 -14.16
CA ASN A 211 -13.36 -4.92 -12.94
C ASN A 211 -14.06 -3.61 -12.52
N LEU A 212 -13.37 -2.46 -12.58
CA LEU A 212 -13.97 -1.14 -12.34
C LEU A 212 -15.07 -0.81 -13.36
N ASN A 213 -14.90 -1.22 -14.62
CA ASN A 213 -15.91 -1.05 -15.66
C ASN A 213 -17.16 -1.90 -15.40
N SER A 214 -17.02 -3.15 -14.95
CA SER A 214 -18.17 -3.97 -14.53
C SER A 214 -18.97 -3.30 -13.41
N ARG A 215 -18.28 -2.74 -12.41
CA ARG A 215 -18.92 -2.01 -11.29
C ARG A 215 -19.70 -0.78 -11.74
N VAL A 216 -19.17 -0.02 -12.69
CA VAL A 216 -19.91 1.10 -13.31
C VAL A 216 -21.11 0.59 -14.11
N LEU A 217 -20.95 -0.52 -14.85
CA LEU A 217 -22.02 -1.11 -15.67
C LEU A 217 -23.19 -1.68 -14.85
N GLU A 218 -22.89 -2.32 -13.71
CA GLU A 218 -23.86 -2.85 -12.76
C GLU A 218 -24.79 -1.75 -12.20
N GLN A 219 -24.29 -0.51 -12.11
CA GLN A 219 -25.04 0.66 -11.64
C GLN A 219 -25.63 1.50 -12.79
N ASN A 220 -25.02 1.49 -13.98
CA ASN A 220 -25.54 2.14 -15.20
C ASN A 220 -25.26 1.29 -16.45
N ALA A 221 -26.29 0.53 -16.86
CA ALA A 221 -26.27 -0.38 -18.00
C ALA A 221 -26.00 0.28 -19.37
N ASN A 222 -26.16 1.62 -19.49
CA ASN A 222 -25.99 2.36 -20.74
C ASN A 222 -24.58 2.97 -20.91
N THR A 223 -23.63 2.61 -20.03
CA THR A 223 -22.27 3.14 -20.04
C THR A 223 -21.52 2.82 -21.34
N ARG A 224 -20.94 3.85 -21.98
CA ARG A 224 -20.16 3.73 -23.22
C ARG A 224 -18.67 3.47 -22.94
N PHE A 225 -18.09 2.42 -23.50
CA PHE A 225 -16.69 2.04 -23.22
C PHE A 225 -15.69 2.47 -24.31
N TYR A 226 -14.61 3.13 -23.90
CA TYR A 226 -13.52 3.58 -24.76
C TYR A 226 -12.23 2.84 -24.39
N ARG A 227 -11.62 2.11 -25.33
CA ARG A 227 -10.44 1.28 -25.09
C ARG A 227 -9.15 2.00 -25.50
N VAL A 228 -8.19 2.10 -24.58
CA VAL A 228 -6.96 2.89 -24.67
C VAL A 228 -5.75 1.96 -24.59
N GLU A 229 -5.44 1.32 -25.71
CA GLU A 229 -4.39 0.31 -25.82
C GLU A 229 -3.30 0.69 -26.84
N GLY A 230 -2.09 0.20 -26.59
CA GLY A 230 -0.90 0.57 -27.36
C GLY A 230 -0.29 1.91 -26.95
N GLU A 231 0.91 2.17 -27.48
CA GLU A 231 1.68 3.39 -27.23
C GLU A 231 1.30 4.55 -28.16
N LYS A 232 0.72 4.24 -29.32
CA LYS A 232 0.32 5.21 -30.35
C LYS A 232 -1.18 5.16 -30.55
N LEU A 233 -1.87 6.20 -30.08
CA LEU A 233 -3.32 6.31 -30.09
C LEU A 233 -3.76 7.50 -30.92
N ASP A 234 -4.63 7.25 -31.90
CA ASP A 234 -5.36 8.31 -32.62
C ASP A 234 -6.52 8.79 -31.73
N PHE A 235 -6.22 9.74 -30.85
CA PHE A 235 -7.22 10.33 -29.95
C PHE A 235 -8.34 11.04 -30.70
N TYR A 236 -8.08 11.60 -31.89
CA TYR A 236 -9.12 12.24 -32.70
C TYR A 236 -10.23 11.24 -33.09
N ARG A 237 -9.85 10.03 -33.51
CA ARG A 237 -10.79 8.94 -33.82
C ARG A 237 -11.37 8.31 -32.55
N LEU A 238 -10.53 8.00 -31.56
CA LEU A 238 -10.95 7.33 -30.32
C LEU A 238 -12.07 8.11 -29.61
N LEU A 239 -11.88 9.42 -29.41
CA LEU A 239 -12.82 10.28 -28.67
C LEU A 239 -14.15 10.54 -29.40
N ARG A 240 -14.30 10.04 -30.63
CA ARG A 240 -15.54 10.08 -31.43
C ARG A 240 -16.13 8.68 -31.70
N SER A 241 -15.42 7.61 -31.32
CA SER A 241 -15.74 6.23 -31.72
C SER A 241 -17.05 5.69 -31.13
N GLN A 242 -17.47 6.17 -29.96
CA GLN A 242 -18.73 5.82 -29.30
C GLN A 242 -19.65 7.04 -29.13
N GLY A 243 -19.63 7.97 -30.09
CA GLY A 243 -20.44 9.20 -30.04
C GLY A 243 -19.80 10.35 -29.26
N SER A 244 -20.61 11.36 -28.91
CA SER A 244 -20.14 12.58 -28.24
C SER A 244 -19.73 12.33 -26.79
N LEU A 245 -18.67 13.02 -26.36
CA LEU A 245 -18.23 13.12 -24.97
C LEU A 245 -18.54 14.50 -24.34
N ASN A 246 -19.10 15.44 -25.11
CA ASN A 246 -19.57 16.72 -24.58
C ASN A 246 -20.78 16.49 -23.66
N ASN A 247 -20.74 17.10 -22.47
CA ASN A 247 -21.69 16.91 -21.37
C ASN A 247 -21.82 15.44 -20.87
N ALA A 248 -20.88 14.55 -21.22
CA ALA A 248 -20.83 13.20 -20.65
C ALA A 248 -20.09 13.20 -19.29
N SER A 249 -20.47 12.30 -18.40
CA SER A 249 -19.72 11.95 -17.19
C SER A 249 -18.71 10.88 -17.52
N ILE A 250 -17.41 11.16 -17.35
CA ILE A 250 -16.35 10.28 -17.84
C ILE A 250 -15.61 9.60 -16.69
N PHE A 251 -15.78 8.29 -16.55
CA PHE A 251 -14.95 7.45 -15.70
C PHE A 251 -13.60 7.17 -16.36
N LEU A 252 -12.52 7.52 -15.67
CA LEU A 252 -11.15 7.27 -16.09
C LEU A 252 -10.62 6.08 -15.30
N ASN A 253 -11.06 4.89 -15.69
CA ASN A 253 -10.65 3.60 -15.11
C ASN A 253 -9.31 3.14 -15.73
N THR A 254 -8.37 4.08 -15.85
CA THR A 254 -7.05 3.88 -16.47
C THR A 254 -5.91 4.23 -15.50
N PRO A 255 -4.69 3.70 -15.69
CA PRO A 255 -3.52 4.11 -14.93
C PRO A 255 -3.15 5.58 -15.13
N LEU A 256 -2.48 6.15 -14.12
CA LEU A 256 -2.06 7.56 -13.99
C LEU A 256 -1.69 8.26 -15.30
N ILE A 257 -0.73 7.71 -16.05
CA ILE A 257 -0.21 8.32 -17.29
C ILE A 257 -1.28 8.36 -18.38
N LYS A 258 -2.09 7.29 -18.53
CA LYS A 258 -3.20 7.25 -19.49
C LYS A 258 -4.30 8.22 -19.07
N THR A 259 -4.62 8.31 -17.78
CA THR A 259 -5.60 9.26 -17.22
C THR A 259 -5.21 10.71 -17.51
N ALA A 260 -3.95 11.06 -17.26
CA ALA A 260 -3.40 12.39 -17.55
C ALA A 260 -3.46 12.71 -19.05
N LEU A 261 -3.04 11.75 -19.89
CA LEU A 261 -3.07 11.90 -21.35
C LEU A 261 -4.50 12.08 -21.88
N ILE A 262 -5.46 11.23 -21.48
CA ILE A 262 -6.87 11.35 -21.89
C ILE A 262 -7.43 12.72 -21.49
N SER A 263 -7.21 13.14 -20.25
CA SER A 263 -7.69 14.44 -19.73
C SER A 263 -7.13 15.62 -20.54
N SER A 264 -5.84 15.57 -20.89
CA SER A 264 -5.20 16.56 -21.76
C SER A 264 -5.78 16.55 -23.18
N GLN A 265 -6.00 15.37 -23.77
CA GLN A 265 -6.55 15.24 -25.12
C GLN A 265 -8.00 15.71 -25.22
N LEU A 266 -8.83 15.48 -24.19
CA LEU A 266 -10.18 16.05 -24.10
C LEU A 266 -10.15 17.58 -24.24
N ARG A 267 -9.25 18.25 -23.51
CA ARG A 267 -9.06 19.71 -23.64
C ARG A 267 -8.52 20.12 -25.01
N VAL A 268 -7.51 19.42 -25.55
CA VAL A 268 -6.93 19.72 -26.88
C VAL A 268 -8.00 19.67 -27.98
N TYR A 269 -8.96 18.74 -27.90
CA TYR A 269 -10.07 18.64 -28.85
C TYR A 269 -11.31 19.46 -28.46
N ASN A 270 -11.20 20.37 -27.48
CA ASN A 270 -12.29 21.21 -26.96
C ASN A 270 -13.53 20.43 -26.52
N ILE A 271 -13.35 19.20 -26.02
CA ILE A 271 -14.43 18.39 -25.46
C ILE A 271 -14.68 18.88 -24.03
N GLN A 272 -15.93 19.24 -23.73
CA GLN A 272 -16.37 19.71 -22.42
C GLN A 272 -17.21 18.63 -21.73
N PRO A 273 -16.60 17.70 -20.97
CA PRO A 273 -17.34 16.74 -20.18
C PRO A 273 -18.12 17.43 -19.05
N PHE A 274 -19.18 16.79 -18.58
CA PHE A 274 -19.91 17.24 -17.38
C PHE A 274 -19.00 17.14 -16.15
N VAL A 275 -18.37 15.97 -15.98
CA VAL A 275 -17.44 15.67 -14.89
C VAL A 275 -16.43 14.61 -15.35
N LEU A 276 -15.20 14.69 -14.84
CA LEU A 276 -14.20 13.62 -14.94
C LEU A 276 -14.17 12.90 -13.58
N LEU A 277 -14.33 11.58 -13.59
CA LEU A 277 -14.46 10.75 -12.39
C LEU A 277 -13.35 9.69 -12.40
N SER A 278 -12.73 9.43 -11.25
CA SER A 278 -11.84 8.28 -11.13
C SER A 278 -11.83 7.76 -9.69
N THR A 279 -11.62 6.45 -9.53
CA THR A 279 -11.40 5.85 -8.21
C THR A 279 -9.99 6.18 -7.71
N GLN A 280 -9.66 5.69 -6.53
CA GLN A 280 -8.38 5.97 -5.86
C GLN A 280 -7.13 5.54 -6.65
N ILE A 281 -7.28 4.78 -7.73
CA ILE A 281 -6.19 4.39 -8.65
C ILE A 281 -5.39 5.58 -9.20
N ASN A 282 -5.99 6.77 -9.24
CA ASN A 282 -5.36 8.01 -9.73
C ASN A 282 -5.16 9.07 -8.61
N TYR A 283 -5.40 8.70 -7.35
CA TYR A 283 -5.09 9.55 -6.19
C TYR A 283 -3.59 9.46 -5.87
N ASN A 284 -2.79 10.24 -6.57
CA ASN A 284 -1.33 10.25 -6.45
C ASN A 284 -0.79 11.66 -6.72
N SER A 285 0.16 12.14 -5.93
CA SER A 285 0.77 13.47 -6.10
C SER A 285 1.35 13.70 -7.50
N THR A 286 1.89 12.65 -8.14
CA THR A 286 2.43 12.69 -9.52
C THR A 286 1.34 12.98 -10.56
N PHE A 287 0.05 12.76 -10.27
CA PHE A 287 -1.03 13.19 -11.16
C PHE A 287 -1.01 14.71 -11.37
N LEU A 288 -0.69 15.47 -10.32
CA LEU A 288 -0.73 16.93 -10.31
C LEU A 288 0.41 17.54 -11.14
N SER A 289 1.55 16.85 -11.26
CA SER A 289 2.68 17.24 -12.12
C SER A 289 2.55 16.75 -13.56
N LEU A 290 1.87 15.63 -13.79
CA LEU A 290 1.57 15.10 -15.14
C LEU A 290 0.43 15.82 -15.88
N THR A 291 -0.33 16.68 -15.20
CA THR A 291 -1.49 17.39 -15.76
C THR A 291 -1.41 18.89 -15.54
N GLN A 292 -2.03 19.67 -16.42
CA GLN A 292 -2.25 21.10 -16.23
C GLN A 292 -3.56 21.33 -15.46
N GLU A 293 -3.70 22.47 -14.80
CA GLU A 293 -4.92 22.85 -14.06
C GLU A 293 -6.19 22.73 -14.93
N GLY A 294 -6.10 23.13 -16.20
CA GLY A 294 -7.18 22.99 -17.19
C GLY A 294 -7.50 21.55 -17.59
N ASP A 295 -6.58 20.60 -17.47
CA ASP A 295 -6.83 19.17 -17.69
C ASP A 295 -7.60 18.55 -16.51
N ARG A 296 -7.48 19.15 -15.32
CA ARG A 296 -8.16 18.73 -14.08
C ARG A 296 -9.50 19.45 -13.84
N LYS A 297 -10.00 20.23 -14.81
CA LYS A 297 -11.28 20.93 -14.67
C LYS A 297 -12.42 19.92 -14.50
N ASN A 298 -13.24 20.10 -13.47
CA ASN A 298 -14.31 19.18 -13.05
C ASN A 298 -13.81 17.74 -12.77
N PHE A 299 -12.56 17.56 -12.34
CA PHE A 299 -11.99 16.26 -12.00
C PHE A 299 -12.23 15.92 -10.53
N ILE A 300 -12.92 14.81 -10.27
CA ILE A 300 -13.26 14.27 -8.95
C ILE A 300 -12.68 12.86 -8.80
N LEU A 301 -11.95 12.65 -7.71
CA LEU A 301 -11.41 11.37 -7.27
C LEU A 301 -12.19 10.84 -6.07
N ALA A 302 -12.36 9.53 -5.99
CA ALA A 302 -12.63 8.89 -4.71
C ALA A 302 -11.31 8.58 -3.98
N ASN A 303 -11.27 8.82 -2.68
CA ASN A 303 -10.15 8.49 -1.80
C ASN A 303 -10.66 7.83 -0.52
N SER A 304 -9.93 6.83 -0.03
CA SER A 304 -10.18 6.13 1.23
C SER A 304 -9.01 6.17 2.21
N ILE A 305 -7.89 6.85 1.88
CA ILE A 305 -6.81 7.17 2.82
C ILE A 305 -7.18 8.41 3.64
N ASP A 306 -6.92 8.36 4.95
CA ASP A 306 -7.03 9.49 5.88
C ASP A 306 -5.97 9.35 6.98
N ASN A 307 -4.71 9.46 6.58
CA ASN A 307 -3.60 9.44 7.52
C ASN A 307 -3.42 10.83 8.15
N HIS A 308 -3.28 10.87 9.48
CA HIS A 308 -3.04 12.09 10.26
C HIS A 308 -1.77 12.01 11.13
N ASP A 309 -0.97 10.94 11.01
CA ASP A 309 0.26 10.74 11.78
C ASP A 309 1.50 11.10 10.93
N ASP A 310 2.06 12.29 11.19
CA ASP A 310 3.25 12.81 10.51
C ASP A 310 4.49 11.91 10.70
N ASN A 311 4.62 11.23 11.84
CA ASN A 311 5.77 10.35 12.12
C ASN A 311 5.66 9.05 11.31
N LEU A 312 4.45 8.51 11.17
CA LEU A 312 4.17 7.38 10.30
C LEU A 312 4.37 7.75 8.82
N SER A 313 3.99 8.97 8.41
CA SER A 313 4.29 9.49 7.07
C SER A 313 5.81 9.49 6.82
N TYR A 314 6.56 10.13 7.70
CA TYR A 314 8.02 10.21 7.64
C TYR A 314 8.71 8.85 7.59
N LEU A 315 8.27 7.90 8.43
CA LEU A 315 8.80 6.53 8.43
C LEU A 315 8.49 5.78 7.13
N ASN A 316 7.31 5.98 6.52
CA ASN A 316 7.02 5.42 5.20
C ASN A 316 7.90 6.04 4.10
N GLU A 317 8.17 7.35 4.16
CA GLU A 317 9.06 8.04 3.20
C GLU A 317 10.51 7.56 3.26
N ILE A 318 11.02 7.25 4.46
CA ILE A 318 12.32 6.58 4.65
C ILE A 318 12.36 5.25 3.87
N PHE A 319 11.26 4.51 3.88
CA PHE A 319 11.11 3.25 3.14
C PHE A 319 10.70 3.41 1.66
N ASN A 320 10.84 4.61 1.10
CA ASN A 320 10.51 4.98 -0.29
C ASN A 320 9.03 4.74 -0.65
N GLN A 321 8.14 5.05 0.28
CA GLN A 321 6.68 4.91 0.15
C GLN A 321 6.00 6.17 0.69
N SER A 322 4.77 6.44 0.27
CA SER A 322 3.92 7.45 0.89
C SER A 322 2.64 6.78 1.30
N ILE A 323 2.39 6.71 2.62
CA ILE A 323 1.16 6.17 3.17
C ILE A 323 -0.05 7.02 2.75
N ASP A 324 0.14 8.31 2.53
CA ASP A 324 -0.89 9.28 2.14
C ASP A 324 -1.41 9.07 0.72
N TYR A 325 -0.64 8.42 -0.16
CA TYR A 325 -1.03 8.11 -1.55
C TYR A 325 -1.06 6.61 -1.88
N ASN A 326 -0.49 5.74 -1.04
CA ASN A 326 -0.45 4.29 -1.28
C ASN A 326 -1.43 3.55 -0.38
N TRP A 327 -2.60 3.23 -0.94
CA TRP A 327 -3.68 2.58 -0.21
C TRP A 327 -3.33 1.17 0.31
N ILE A 328 -2.38 0.46 -0.32
CA ILE A 328 -1.88 -0.82 0.19
C ILE A 328 -1.02 -0.61 1.45
N ALA A 329 -0.18 0.44 1.47
CA ALA A 329 0.59 0.81 2.66
C ALA A 329 -0.36 1.20 3.81
N TYR A 330 -1.34 2.07 3.53
CA TYR A 330 -2.36 2.49 4.50
C TYR A 330 -3.15 1.30 5.06
N ALA A 331 -3.72 0.45 4.19
CA ALA A 331 -4.45 -0.76 4.61
C ALA A 331 -3.58 -1.71 5.45
N THR A 332 -2.31 -1.85 5.12
CA THR A 332 -1.36 -2.68 5.87
C THR A 332 -1.03 -2.10 7.23
N SER A 333 -0.83 -0.78 7.32
CA SER A 333 -0.61 -0.10 8.59
C SER A 333 -1.83 -0.22 9.50
N ILE A 334 -3.06 -0.06 9.00
CA ILE A 334 -4.29 -0.30 9.79
C ILE A 334 -4.39 -1.76 10.26
N GLY A 335 -4.06 -2.73 9.41
CA GLY A 335 -4.07 -4.15 9.79
C GLY A 335 -3.04 -4.50 10.86
N THR A 336 -1.87 -3.86 10.79
CA THR A 336 -0.80 -3.99 11.79
C THR A 336 -1.20 -3.30 13.09
N ASP A 337 -1.84 -2.13 13.01
CA ASP A 337 -2.40 -1.41 14.15
C ASP A 337 -3.45 -2.23 14.87
N TYR A 338 -4.45 -2.71 14.15
CA TYR A 338 -5.51 -3.52 14.73
C TYR A 338 -4.96 -4.74 15.47
N PHE A 339 -3.97 -5.44 14.92
CA PHE A 339 -3.32 -6.51 15.66
C PHE A 339 -2.57 -5.99 16.88
N TYR A 340 -1.75 -4.95 16.73
CA TYR A 340 -0.98 -4.36 17.81
C TYR A 340 -1.85 -3.90 18.97
N THR A 341 -2.83 -3.01 18.73
CA THR A 341 -3.67 -2.39 19.76
C THR A 341 -4.72 -3.33 20.34
N GLN A 342 -5.28 -4.27 19.57
CA GLN A 342 -6.33 -5.15 20.08
C GLN A 342 -5.81 -6.46 20.71
N PHE A 343 -4.58 -6.88 20.41
CA PHE A 343 -4.08 -8.19 20.85
C PHE A 343 -2.65 -8.20 21.39
N LEU A 344 -1.72 -7.39 20.85
CA LEU A 344 -0.30 -7.47 21.22
C LEU A 344 0.05 -6.54 22.40
N ASN A 345 -0.52 -5.34 22.41
CA ASN A 345 -0.38 -4.31 23.44
C ASN A 345 -1.70 -3.54 23.60
N THR A 346 -2.62 -4.07 24.42
CA THR A 346 -3.96 -3.49 24.67
C THR A 346 -3.97 -2.18 25.46
N LYS A 347 -2.81 -1.58 25.69
CA LYS A 347 -2.62 -0.25 26.29
C LYS A 347 -2.08 0.79 25.30
N SER A 348 -1.79 0.39 24.07
CA SER A 348 -1.38 1.30 22.99
C SER A 348 -2.63 1.90 22.34
N ASP A 349 -2.58 3.22 22.13
CA ASP A 349 -3.60 3.94 21.36
C ASP A 349 -3.43 3.66 19.86
N SER A 350 -4.55 3.56 19.15
CA SER A 350 -4.55 3.36 17.69
C SER A 350 -4.19 4.64 16.95
N LEU A 351 -3.47 4.50 15.83
CA LEU A 351 -3.18 5.61 14.91
C LEU A 351 -4.28 5.83 13.86
N PHE A 352 -5.36 5.03 13.90
CA PHE A 352 -6.38 4.99 12.85
C PHE A 352 -7.81 4.99 13.42
N ASP A 353 -8.73 5.69 12.74
CA ASP A 353 -10.16 5.74 13.08
C ASP A 353 -10.96 4.60 12.41
N GLU A 354 -10.38 3.90 11.44
CA GLU A 354 -10.98 2.79 10.70
C GLU A 354 -11.44 1.64 11.60
N LYS A 355 -12.65 1.15 11.36
CA LYS A 355 -13.27 0.07 12.15
C LYS A 355 -13.37 -1.21 11.35
N ILE A 356 -13.10 -2.35 12.00
CA ILE A 356 -13.39 -3.66 11.43
C ILE A 356 -14.81 -4.06 11.79
N GLN A 357 -15.62 -4.34 10.77
CA GLN A 357 -16.94 -4.93 10.92
C GLN A 357 -17.07 -6.15 10.00
N ASN A 358 -17.62 -7.25 10.52
CA ASN A 358 -17.87 -8.47 9.73
C ASN A 358 -16.63 -8.99 8.96
N SER A 359 -15.44 -8.89 9.56
CA SER A 359 -14.14 -9.24 8.95
C SER A 359 -13.71 -8.36 7.76
N GLN A 360 -14.15 -7.11 7.69
CA GLN A 360 -13.73 -6.13 6.68
C GLN A 360 -13.46 -4.77 7.33
N ILE A 361 -12.39 -4.08 6.89
CA ILE A 361 -12.14 -2.66 7.23
C ILE A 361 -13.20 -1.77 6.57
N LEU A 362 -13.84 -0.91 7.35
CA LEU A 362 -14.77 0.11 6.87
C LEU A 362 -14.05 1.43 6.63
N TYR A 363 -13.87 1.78 5.35
CA TYR A 363 -13.29 3.06 4.94
C TYR A 363 -14.39 4.11 4.69
N LYS A 364 -14.16 5.34 5.15
CA LYS A 364 -14.93 6.50 4.66
C LYS A 364 -14.47 6.83 3.24
N VAL A 365 -15.39 6.88 2.28
CA VAL A 365 -15.12 7.41 0.94
C VAL A 365 -15.19 8.93 0.98
N ARG A 366 -14.07 9.59 0.71
CA ARG A 366 -13.93 11.05 0.56
C ARG A 366 -13.86 11.36 -0.93
N LEU A 367 -14.54 12.41 -1.38
CA LEU A 367 -14.45 12.87 -2.77
C LEU A 367 -13.48 14.04 -2.85
N MET A 368 -12.47 13.95 -3.69
CA MET A 368 -11.36 14.91 -3.76
C MET A 368 -11.36 15.61 -5.12
N LYS A 369 -11.09 16.91 -5.15
CA LYS A 369 -10.77 17.68 -6.37
C LYS A 369 -9.27 17.94 -6.46
N GLY A 370 -8.72 17.98 -7.66
CA GLY A 370 -7.34 18.41 -7.88
C GLY A 370 -7.22 19.94 -7.82
N SER A 371 -6.45 20.46 -6.87
CA SER A 371 -6.09 21.88 -6.81
C SER A 371 -4.89 22.17 -7.73
N LYS A 372 -4.23 23.32 -7.55
CA LYS A 372 -2.96 23.63 -8.23
C LYS A 372 -1.80 22.77 -7.74
N ALA A 373 -1.77 22.41 -6.45
CA ALA A 373 -0.62 21.77 -5.79
C ALA A 373 -0.96 20.58 -4.87
N SER A 374 -2.25 20.30 -4.64
CA SER A 374 -2.74 19.26 -3.73
C SER A 374 -4.04 18.65 -4.23
N PHE A 375 -4.57 17.67 -3.49
CA PHE A 375 -5.98 17.30 -3.56
C PHE A 375 -6.72 17.88 -2.37
N GLU A 376 -7.95 18.38 -2.59
CA GLU A 376 -8.80 18.97 -1.56
C GLU A 376 -10.13 18.19 -1.48
N GLU A 377 -10.60 17.84 -0.27
CA GLU A 377 -11.91 17.21 -0.08
C GLU A 377 -13.04 18.15 -0.50
N LEU A 378 -14.02 17.61 -1.22
CA LEU A 378 -15.28 18.28 -1.54
C LEU A 378 -16.17 18.27 -0.30
N LYS A 379 -16.42 19.46 0.24
CA LYS A 379 -17.35 19.70 1.36
C LYS A 379 -18.80 19.71 0.88
#